data_AF-A0A7X9G3P1-F1
#
_entry.id   AF-A0A7X9G3P1-F1
#
_cell.length_a   1.000
_cell.length_b   1.000
_cell.length_c   1.000
_cell.angle_alpha   90.00
_cell.angle_beta   90.00
_cell.angle_gamma   90.00
#
_symmetry.space_group_name_H-M   'P 1'
#
loop_
_entity.id
_entity.type
_entity.pdbx_description
1 polymer ?
#
loop_
_entity_poly.entity_id
_entity_poly.type
_entity_poly.pdbx_seq_one_letter_code
_entity_poly.pdbx_strand_id
1 'polypeptide(L)'
;METTHVIINLESKSDVDDATVVIPSLGASKAIPGKPLKADHKIPPPPGCELISLLGSGGMGTVFLARQCRLNRLVAVKILHEEFAANPVFINRLRSEALTLAALNHPNVVGCHDIVTQDGVVYLIMEYIPGQLSVKSLLLRFGPLPEPLVVRILLDVVKGLAYVFDKGYTHLDLKPDNLLIYRDSDEPLREASELFSDKNTRVTICDFGISKPNDAVSSPTPVTSSTSGVLGSPAYIAPEQVFHPEKVDFRADIYALAGTAFYMLTNSVPFPITDRDQLLTHKLNHDIPDPSSMGAKISPELAAILRRMGCAAPEKRYGNYHDLLTELEHLHDKYHRQLYYNAWKAARRLDFIKGGAAALLLLALLLGVFWGVKYVHAKYYQSVRVSLAASMGFWQGTEDWTASRDQHEHAWILTGKKPRGWLNMIQTIHPGQNLQFKIRHPAPGSVLCQIKYGIDQYGMFVWRRDADLKCSYSFYADRKVAAIGELKDKRPIDWLECTFKFSRRKIILYIDGELVAVTHLDKPMAVCHFAIRGINANMVQVKEVYISDLQSFND
;
A
#
# COMPACT_ATOMS: atom_id res chain seq x y z
N MET A 1 6.76 -32.17 4.92
CA MET A 1 5.87 -33.35 4.96
C MET A 1 4.51 -32.87 4.51
N GLU A 2 4.14 -33.26 3.30
CA GLU A 2 2.98 -32.75 2.56
C GLU A 2 1.67 -33.15 3.25
N THR A 3 0.84 -32.17 3.56
CA THR A 3 -0.54 -32.34 4.01
C THR A 3 -1.40 -32.69 2.80
N THR A 4 -1.82 -33.94 2.70
CA THR A 4 -2.77 -34.41 1.69
C THR A 4 -4.15 -33.82 1.97
N HIS A 5 -4.56 -32.85 1.14
CA HIS A 5 -5.95 -32.42 1.07
C HIS A 5 -6.76 -33.44 0.26
N VAL A 6 -7.66 -34.17 0.92
CA VAL A 6 -8.65 -35.00 0.21
C VAL A 6 -9.93 -34.17 0.04
N ILE A 7 -10.12 -33.65 -1.18
CA ILE A 7 -11.43 -33.17 -1.64
C ILE A 7 -12.16 -34.41 -2.15
N ILE A 8 -13.20 -34.86 -1.45
CA ILE A 8 -14.02 -35.99 -1.91
C ILE A 8 -15.01 -35.47 -2.95
N ASN A 9 -14.72 -35.79 -4.21
CA ASN A 9 -15.72 -35.76 -5.27
C ASN A 9 -16.72 -36.89 -5.04
N LEU A 10 -18.01 -36.57 -5.14
CA LEU A 10 -19.11 -37.52 -5.17
C LEU A 10 -18.96 -38.41 -6.42
N GLU A 11 -18.46 -39.63 -6.25
CA GLU A 11 -18.88 -40.85 -6.98
C GLU A 11 -17.95 -42.01 -6.63
N SER A 12 -18.42 -42.92 -5.77
CA SER A 12 -18.27 -44.39 -5.85
C SER A 12 -18.39 -45.02 -4.46
N LYS A 13 -19.16 -46.10 -4.38
CA LYS A 13 -19.29 -46.98 -3.22
C LYS A 13 -17.96 -47.63 -2.88
N SER A 14 -17.51 -47.52 -1.63
CA SER A 14 -16.67 -48.54 -0.98
C SER A 14 -16.81 -48.48 0.54
N ASP A 15 -16.89 -49.67 1.13
CA ASP A 15 -17.07 -49.95 2.56
C ASP A 15 -15.90 -49.44 3.41
N VAL A 16 -16.04 -48.27 4.04
CA VAL A 16 -15.35 -47.86 5.28
C VAL A 16 -16.25 -46.86 6.03
N ASP A 17 -16.96 -47.35 7.05
CA ASP A 17 -17.92 -46.60 7.86
C ASP A 17 -17.25 -45.63 8.88
N ASP A 18 -16.71 -44.52 8.39
CA ASP A 18 -16.48 -43.29 9.18
C ASP A 18 -17.32 -42.13 8.57
N ALA A 19 -18.58 -42.44 8.23
CA ALA A 19 -19.48 -41.48 7.58
C ALA A 19 -19.87 -40.34 8.54
N THR A 20 -19.42 -39.13 8.23
CA THR A 20 -19.87 -37.85 8.80
C THR A 20 -21.40 -37.76 8.71
N VAL A 21 -22.11 -37.87 9.84
CA VAL A 21 -23.59 -37.77 9.91
C VAL A 21 -24.07 -36.38 9.49
N VAL A 22 -24.45 -36.21 8.23
CA VAL A 22 -24.98 -34.92 7.73
C VAL A 22 -26.24 -34.55 8.50
N ILE A 23 -26.17 -33.51 9.35
CA ILE A 23 -27.34 -32.99 10.05
C ILE A 23 -28.05 -32.00 9.12
N PRO A 24 -29.33 -32.22 8.75
CA PRO A 24 -30.05 -31.37 7.79
C PRO A 24 -30.09 -29.88 8.16
N SER A 25 -30.00 -29.54 9.46
CA SER A 25 -29.99 -28.16 9.95
C SER A 25 -28.67 -27.41 9.74
N LEU A 26 -27.57 -28.12 9.41
CA LEU A 26 -26.24 -27.53 9.20
C LEU A 26 -25.90 -27.33 7.71
N GLY A 27 -26.79 -27.73 6.79
CA GLY A 27 -26.52 -27.72 5.35
C GLY A 27 -25.49 -28.78 4.94
N ALA A 28 -25.54 -29.23 3.69
CA ALA A 28 -24.76 -30.37 3.18
C ALA A 28 -23.23 -30.16 3.09
N SER A 29 -22.68 -29.11 3.71
CA SER A 29 -21.25 -28.74 3.56
C SER A 29 -20.58 -28.23 4.83
N LYS A 30 -21.22 -28.31 6.01
CA LYS A 30 -20.57 -27.94 7.28
C LYS A 30 -19.95 -29.15 7.96
N ALA A 31 -18.68 -29.01 8.34
CA ALA A 31 -17.98 -30.02 9.12
C ALA A 31 -18.68 -30.24 10.46
N ILE A 32 -18.93 -31.51 10.83
CA ILE A 32 -19.45 -31.84 12.16
C ILE A 32 -18.33 -31.64 13.16
N PRO A 33 -18.54 -30.83 14.18
CA PRO A 33 -17.44 -30.48 15.05
C PRO A 33 -17.37 -31.51 16.20
N GLY A 34 -16.17 -31.99 16.55
CA GLY A 34 -15.91 -33.10 17.48
C GLY A 34 -15.61 -34.43 16.77
N LYS A 35 -15.28 -35.48 17.53
CA LYS A 35 -15.03 -36.82 16.97
C LYS A 35 -16.36 -37.51 16.67
N PRO A 36 -16.63 -37.98 15.43
CA PRO A 36 -17.86 -38.69 15.11
C PRO A 36 -18.07 -39.89 16.03
N LEU A 37 -19.32 -40.12 16.43
CA LEU A 37 -19.68 -41.33 17.14
C LEU A 37 -19.78 -42.49 16.15
N LYS A 38 -19.30 -43.67 16.57
CA LYS A 38 -19.50 -44.90 15.81
C LYS A 38 -20.98 -45.28 15.85
N ALA A 39 -21.49 -45.84 14.77
CA ALA A 39 -22.90 -46.23 14.63
C ALA A 39 -23.38 -47.23 15.71
N ASP A 40 -22.45 -47.98 16.32
CA ASP A 40 -22.70 -49.00 17.35
C ASP A 40 -22.43 -48.52 18.79
N HIS A 41 -22.34 -47.21 19.02
CA HIS A 41 -22.02 -46.71 20.36
C HIS A 41 -23.09 -47.13 21.38
N LYS A 42 -22.64 -47.63 22.54
CA LYS A 42 -23.54 -48.04 23.63
C LYS A 42 -23.91 -46.92 24.61
N ILE A 43 -23.53 -45.67 24.29
CA ILE A 43 -23.81 -44.51 25.13
C ILE A 43 -25.30 -44.14 24.98
N PRO A 44 -26.11 -44.22 26.04
CA PRO A 44 -27.53 -43.86 25.96
C PRO A 44 -27.68 -42.34 25.79
N PRO A 45 -28.42 -41.86 24.76
CA PRO A 45 -28.69 -40.43 24.59
C PRO A 45 -29.70 -39.93 25.64
N PRO A 46 -29.66 -38.65 26.04
CA PRO A 46 -30.72 -38.11 26.88
C PRO A 46 -32.08 -38.07 26.14
N PRO A 47 -33.21 -38.12 26.87
CA PRO A 47 -34.55 -37.99 26.31
C PRO A 47 -34.70 -36.78 25.37
N GLY A 48 -35.19 -37.03 24.16
CA GLY A 48 -35.45 -35.97 23.19
C GLY A 48 -34.20 -35.35 22.56
N CYS A 49 -33.02 -35.95 22.78
CA CYS A 49 -31.76 -35.57 22.15
C CYS A 49 -31.19 -36.71 21.31
N GLU A 50 -30.46 -36.34 20.27
CA GLU A 50 -29.70 -37.24 19.41
C GLU A 50 -28.21 -36.88 19.55
N LEU A 51 -27.38 -37.82 20.01
CA LEU A 51 -25.94 -37.59 20.12
C LEU A 51 -25.29 -37.61 18.73
N ILE A 52 -24.37 -36.69 18.48
CA ILE A 52 -23.75 -36.47 17.17
C ILE A 52 -22.26 -36.83 17.21
N SER A 53 -21.53 -36.20 18.13
CA SER A 53 -20.07 -36.29 18.20
C SER A 53 -19.59 -36.14 19.63
N LEU A 54 -18.40 -36.67 19.91
CA LEU A 54 -17.68 -36.46 21.16
C LEU A 54 -16.93 -35.12 21.09
N LEU A 55 -17.19 -34.22 22.05
CA LEU A 55 -16.50 -32.94 22.19
C LEU A 55 -15.28 -33.05 23.10
N GLY A 56 -15.37 -33.84 24.16
CA GLY A 56 -14.28 -34.03 25.11
C GLY A 56 -14.63 -34.99 26.23
N SER A 57 -13.63 -35.48 26.95
CA SER A 57 -13.80 -36.31 28.14
C SER A 57 -12.93 -35.73 29.26
N GLY A 58 -13.48 -35.65 30.47
CA GLY A 58 -12.82 -35.09 31.64
C GLY A 58 -13.11 -35.91 32.90
N GLY A 59 -12.59 -35.45 34.04
CA GLY A 59 -12.62 -36.23 35.29
C GLY A 59 -14.02 -36.58 35.80
N MET A 60 -15.00 -35.71 35.59
CA MET A 60 -16.38 -35.92 36.08
C MET A 60 -17.31 -36.56 35.05
N GLY A 61 -16.93 -36.58 33.78
CA GLY A 61 -17.85 -36.92 32.72
C GLY A 61 -17.33 -36.63 31.33
N THR A 62 -18.14 -37.03 30.36
CA THR A 62 -17.84 -36.92 28.94
C THR A 62 -18.86 -36.02 28.26
N VAL A 63 -18.40 -35.08 27.44
CA VAL A 63 -19.21 -34.04 26.79
C VAL A 63 -19.39 -34.38 25.32
N PHE A 64 -20.64 -34.39 24.88
CA PHE A 64 -21.06 -34.69 23.52
C PHE A 64 -21.78 -33.51 22.89
N LEU A 65 -21.65 -33.37 21.58
CA LEU A 65 -22.55 -32.55 20.78
C LEU A 65 -23.82 -33.36 20.57
N ALA A 66 -24.97 -32.74 20.78
CA ALA A 66 -26.25 -33.37 20.53
C ALA A 66 -27.21 -32.40 19.83
N ARG A 67 -28.19 -32.96 19.11
CA ARG A 67 -29.33 -32.21 18.59
C ARG A 67 -30.51 -32.41 19.50
N GLN A 68 -31.08 -31.34 20.03
CA GLN A 68 -32.34 -31.39 20.75
C GLN A 68 -33.49 -31.45 19.74
N CYS A 69 -34.09 -32.64 19.56
CA CYS A 69 -34.94 -32.97 18.41
C CYS A 69 -36.15 -32.03 18.26
N ARG A 70 -36.85 -31.71 19.35
CA ARG A 70 -38.04 -30.85 19.33
C ARG A 70 -37.77 -29.40 18.91
N LEU A 71 -36.65 -28.84 19.37
CA LEU A 71 -36.27 -27.45 19.08
C LEU A 71 -35.36 -27.34 17.86
N ASN A 72 -34.90 -28.48 17.33
CA ASN A 72 -33.95 -28.59 16.23
C ASN A 72 -32.71 -27.68 16.40
N ARG A 73 -32.15 -27.66 17.62
CA ARG A 73 -30.95 -26.88 17.96
C ARG A 73 -29.82 -27.79 18.45
N LEU A 74 -28.60 -27.32 18.28
CA LEU A 74 -27.42 -27.98 18.86
C LEU A 74 -27.30 -27.62 20.35
N VAL A 75 -26.92 -28.61 21.15
CA VAL A 75 -26.66 -28.51 22.59
C VAL A 75 -25.41 -29.31 22.94
N ALA A 76 -24.75 -28.92 24.03
CA ALA A 76 -23.68 -29.72 24.62
C ALA A 76 -24.28 -30.59 25.74
N VAL A 77 -24.01 -31.88 25.72
CA VAL A 77 -24.52 -32.84 26.71
C VAL A 77 -23.34 -33.42 27.48
N LYS A 78 -23.25 -33.11 28.77
CA LYS A 78 -22.27 -33.73 29.67
C LYS A 78 -22.92 -34.91 30.37
N ILE A 79 -22.36 -36.10 30.16
CA ILE A 79 -22.75 -37.35 30.79
C ILE A 79 -21.78 -37.62 31.92
N LEU A 80 -22.28 -37.76 33.15
CA LEU A 80 -21.43 -38.00 34.30
C LEU A 80 -20.95 -39.46 34.36
N HIS A 81 -19.72 -39.66 34.88
CA HIS A 81 -19.22 -41.01 35.16
C HIS A 81 -20.00 -41.65 36.31
N GLU A 82 -20.08 -42.99 36.30
CA GLU A 82 -20.90 -43.79 37.22
C GLU A 82 -20.61 -43.47 38.69
N GLU A 83 -19.35 -43.26 39.06
CA GLU A 83 -18.91 -42.91 40.42
C GLU A 83 -19.58 -41.64 40.97
N PHE A 84 -19.81 -40.65 40.11
CA PHE A 84 -20.50 -39.41 40.47
C PHE A 84 -22.02 -39.55 40.41
N ALA A 85 -22.52 -40.33 39.45
CA ALA A 85 -23.95 -40.63 39.31
C ALA A 85 -24.48 -41.54 40.45
N ALA A 86 -23.64 -42.36 41.06
CA ALA A 86 -24.02 -43.23 42.17
C ALA A 86 -24.13 -42.49 43.51
N ASN A 87 -23.67 -41.23 43.61
CA ASN A 87 -23.65 -40.45 44.85
C ASN A 87 -24.88 -39.52 44.95
N PRO A 88 -25.90 -39.84 45.77
CA PRO A 88 -27.13 -39.05 45.84
C PRO A 88 -26.91 -37.63 46.40
N VAL A 89 -25.92 -37.47 47.29
CA VAL A 89 -25.55 -36.16 47.86
C VAL A 89 -24.98 -35.28 46.76
N PHE A 90 -24.13 -35.84 45.89
CA PHE A 90 -23.58 -35.15 44.74
C PHE A 90 -24.68 -34.78 43.73
N ILE A 91 -25.58 -35.71 43.38
CA ILE A 91 -26.68 -35.45 42.45
C ILE A 91 -27.62 -34.36 42.95
N ASN A 92 -28.01 -34.38 44.23
CA ASN A 92 -28.92 -33.38 44.77
C ASN A 92 -28.30 -31.98 44.75
N ARG A 93 -26.98 -31.88 45.01
CA ARG A 93 -26.24 -30.62 44.89
C ARG A 93 -26.17 -30.15 43.44
N LEU A 94 -25.78 -31.04 42.54
CA LEU A 94 -25.76 -30.79 41.10
C LEU A 94 -27.10 -30.27 40.58
N ARG A 95 -28.22 -30.86 41.01
CA ARG A 95 -29.56 -30.39 40.63
C ARG A 95 -29.83 -28.98 41.16
N SER A 96 -29.52 -28.71 42.42
CA SER A 96 -29.67 -27.37 43.01
C SER A 96 -28.80 -26.33 42.30
N GLU A 97 -27.61 -26.71 41.89
CA GLU A 97 -26.68 -25.83 41.18
C GLU A 97 -27.13 -25.57 39.75
N ALA A 98 -27.56 -26.60 39.03
CA ALA A 98 -28.05 -26.41 37.66
C ALA A 98 -29.35 -25.62 37.58
N LEU A 99 -30.23 -25.72 38.58
CA LEU A 99 -31.38 -24.81 38.70
C LEU A 99 -30.93 -23.36 38.77
N THR A 100 -29.81 -23.11 39.45
CA THR A 100 -29.23 -21.78 39.51
C THR A 100 -28.57 -21.41 38.18
N LEU A 101 -27.73 -22.27 37.62
CA LEU A 101 -27.07 -22.04 36.33
C LEU A 101 -28.09 -21.82 35.20
N ALA A 102 -29.27 -22.44 35.28
CA ALA A 102 -30.37 -22.24 34.34
C ALA A 102 -31.00 -20.84 34.46
N ALA A 103 -30.89 -20.18 35.62
CA ALA A 103 -31.31 -18.80 35.81
C ALA A 103 -30.24 -17.78 35.38
N LEU A 104 -29.01 -18.22 35.10
CA LEU A 104 -27.95 -17.37 34.60
C LEU A 104 -28.13 -17.13 33.10
N ASN A 105 -28.05 -15.87 32.71
CA ASN A 105 -28.09 -15.44 31.31
C ASN A 105 -27.08 -14.32 31.11
N HIS A 106 -25.89 -14.68 30.63
CA HIS A 106 -24.82 -13.73 30.35
C HIS A 106 -23.93 -14.25 29.21
N PRO A 107 -23.52 -13.41 28.26
CA PRO A 107 -22.75 -13.85 27.09
C PRO A 107 -21.41 -14.53 27.43
N ASN A 108 -20.82 -14.22 28.59
CA ASN A 108 -19.56 -14.82 29.05
C ASN A 108 -19.74 -16.04 29.98
N VAL A 109 -20.96 -16.59 30.09
CA VAL A 109 -21.31 -17.73 30.96
C VAL A 109 -22.13 -18.73 30.16
N VAL A 110 -21.70 -19.99 30.12
CA VAL A 110 -22.47 -21.05 29.43
C VAL A 110 -23.83 -21.23 30.11
N GLY A 111 -24.90 -21.16 29.32
CA GLY A 111 -26.24 -21.46 29.81
C GLY A 111 -26.44 -22.94 30.10
N CYS A 112 -27.08 -23.26 31.23
CA CYS A 112 -27.62 -24.59 31.50
C CYS A 112 -29.07 -24.65 31.01
N HIS A 113 -29.41 -25.66 30.21
CA HIS A 113 -30.77 -25.85 29.69
C HIS A 113 -31.59 -26.83 30.52
N ASP A 114 -31.00 -27.95 30.95
CA ASP A 114 -31.72 -28.98 31.69
C ASP A 114 -30.77 -29.95 32.42
N ILE A 115 -31.29 -30.63 33.45
CA ILE A 115 -30.68 -31.84 34.01
C ILE A 115 -31.67 -32.98 33.92
N VAL A 116 -31.24 -34.05 33.27
CA VAL A 116 -32.04 -35.27 33.13
C VAL A 116 -31.36 -36.42 33.85
N THR A 117 -32.15 -37.25 34.51
CA THR A 117 -31.70 -38.51 35.07
C THR A 117 -32.54 -39.63 34.48
N GLN A 118 -31.91 -40.57 33.78
CA GLN A 118 -32.58 -41.71 33.17
C GLN A 118 -31.71 -42.95 33.34
N ASP A 119 -32.31 -44.07 33.77
CA ASP A 119 -31.66 -45.37 33.89
C ASP A 119 -30.33 -45.32 34.69
N GLY A 120 -30.30 -44.48 35.73
CA GLY A 120 -29.11 -44.29 36.59
C GLY A 120 -28.03 -43.35 36.00
N VAL A 121 -28.20 -42.87 34.77
CA VAL A 121 -27.30 -41.92 34.10
C VAL A 121 -27.78 -40.50 34.31
N VAL A 122 -26.85 -39.60 34.61
CA VAL A 122 -27.12 -38.16 34.79
C VAL A 122 -26.57 -37.37 33.60
N TYR A 123 -27.44 -36.60 32.98
CA TYR A 123 -27.18 -35.75 31.83
C TYR A 123 -27.34 -34.28 32.22
N LEU A 124 -26.33 -33.48 31.93
CA LEU A 124 -26.40 -32.02 31.98
C LEU A 124 -26.46 -31.49 30.54
N ILE A 125 -27.59 -30.89 30.19
CA ILE A 125 -27.83 -30.31 28.86
C ILE A 125 -27.51 -28.82 28.93
N MET A 126 -26.57 -28.37 28.12
CA MET A 126 -26.00 -27.02 28.15
C MET A 126 -26.05 -26.37 26.77
N GLU A 127 -25.89 -25.05 26.76
CA GLU A 127 -25.64 -24.29 25.54
C GLU A 127 -24.41 -24.83 24.81
N TYR A 128 -24.54 -25.04 23.50
CA TYR A 128 -23.40 -25.35 22.65
C TYR A 128 -22.72 -24.05 22.22
N ILE A 129 -21.43 -23.90 22.52
CA ILE A 129 -20.62 -22.75 22.10
C ILE A 129 -19.96 -23.04 20.73
N PRO A 130 -20.36 -22.34 19.65
CA PRO A 130 -19.79 -22.53 18.32
C PRO A 130 -18.30 -22.16 18.26
N GLY A 131 -17.56 -22.86 17.40
CA GLY A 131 -16.12 -22.68 17.19
C GLY A 131 -15.21 -23.72 17.86
N GLN A 132 -15.72 -24.46 18.85
CA GLN A 132 -15.02 -25.56 19.57
C GLN A 132 -13.58 -25.27 19.98
N LEU A 133 -13.33 -24.03 20.35
CA LEU A 133 -11.99 -23.54 20.62
C LEU A 133 -11.93 -23.13 22.08
N SER A 134 -11.18 -23.85 22.91
CA SER A 134 -10.86 -23.38 24.25
C SER A 134 -9.57 -22.56 24.25
N VAL A 135 -9.32 -21.81 25.32
CA VAL A 135 -8.02 -21.18 25.54
C VAL A 135 -6.90 -22.23 25.55
N LYS A 136 -7.15 -23.44 26.08
CA LYS A 136 -6.18 -24.54 25.98
C LYS A 136 -5.86 -24.90 24.52
N SER A 137 -6.88 -25.04 23.68
CA SER A 137 -6.72 -25.32 22.25
C SER A 137 -5.95 -24.22 21.52
N LEU A 138 -6.17 -22.95 21.88
CA LEU A 138 -5.39 -21.83 21.36
C LEU A 138 -3.90 -21.94 21.69
N LEU A 139 -3.57 -22.26 22.95
CA LEU A 139 -2.18 -22.40 23.39
C LEU A 139 -1.47 -23.59 22.76
N LEU A 140 -2.18 -24.71 22.57
CA LEU A 140 -1.66 -25.86 21.83
C LEU A 140 -1.35 -25.51 20.37
N ARG A 141 -2.16 -24.63 19.76
CA ARG A 141 -2.04 -24.27 18.35
C ARG A 141 -1.00 -23.19 18.07
N PHE A 142 -0.98 -22.13 18.89
CA PHE A 142 -0.20 -20.93 18.63
C PHE A 142 0.93 -20.69 19.64
N GLY A 143 0.99 -21.47 20.73
CA GLY A 143 1.90 -21.21 21.83
C GLY A 143 1.47 -19.98 22.64
N PRO A 144 2.43 -19.23 23.24
CA PRO A 144 2.13 -18.04 24.02
C PRO A 144 1.32 -17.00 23.25
N LEU A 145 0.33 -16.41 23.91
CA LEU A 145 -0.53 -15.38 23.33
C LEU A 145 0.02 -13.97 23.60
N PRO A 146 -0.11 -13.05 22.63
CA PRO A 146 0.26 -11.66 22.83
C PRO A 146 -0.63 -10.98 23.88
N GLU A 147 -0.03 -10.08 24.64
CA GLU A 147 -0.65 -9.36 25.76
C GLU A 147 -2.05 -8.77 25.45
N PRO A 148 -2.31 -8.08 24.32
CA PRO A 148 -3.64 -7.55 24.03
C PRO A 148 -4.75 -8.61 23.97
N LEU A 149 -4.43 -9.83 23.50
CA LEU A 149 -5.38 -10.94 23.47
C LEU A 149 -5.63 -11.48 24.88
N VAL A 150 -4.57 -11.63 25.66
CA VAL A 150 -4.67 -12.06 27.07
C VAL A 150 -5.54 -11.10 27.86
N VAL A 151 -5.30 -9.80 27.75
CA VAL A 151 -6.13 -8.78 28.42
C VAL A 151 -7.58 -8.85 27.98
N ARG A 152 -7.86 -9.05 26.68
CA ARG A 152 -9.23 -9.22 26.20
C ARG A 152 -9.90 -10.48 26.75
N ILE A 153 -9.18 -11.60 26.81
CA ILE A 153 -9.68 -12.86 27.39
C ILE A 153 -10.00 -12.66 28.88
N LEU A 154 -9.07 -12.05 29.64
CA LEU A 154 -9.27 -11.77 31.06
C LEU A 154 -10.47 -10.86 31.29
N LEU A 155 -10.64 -9.82 30.46
CA LEU A 155 -11.77 -8.91 30.53
C LEU A 155 -13.11 -9.64 30.39
N ASP A 156 -13.25 -10.48 29.35
CA ASP A 156 -14.48 -11.25 29.11
C ASP A 156 -14.77 -12.23 30.27
N VAL A 157 -13.72 -12.89 30.80
CA VAL A 157 -13.87 -13.82 31.92
C VAL A 157 -14.26 -13.09 33.20
N VAL A 158 -13.63 -11.96 33.54
CA VAL A 158 -13.96 -11.19 34.75
C VAL A 158 -15.38 -10.64 34.68
N LYS A 159 -15.90 -10.26 33.50
CA LYS A 159 -17.31 -9.90 33.33
C LYS A 159 -18.25 -11.06 33.67
N GLY A 160 -17.93 -12.26 33.19
CA GLY A 160 -18.68 -13.47 33.54
C GLY A 160 -18.65 -13.77 35.04
N LEU A 161 -17.48 -13.71 35.67
CA LEU A 161 -17.32 -13.97 37.10
C LEU A 161 -18.04 -12.94 37.96
N ALA A 162 -17.95 -11.65 37.62
CA ALA A 162 -18.68 -10.60 38.32
C ALA A 162 -20.19 -10.85 38.28
N TYR A 163 -20.73 -11.17 37.10
CA TYR A 163 -22.15 -11.49 36.94
C TYR A 163 -22.60 -12.67 37.80
N VAL A 164 -21.83 -13.75 37.82
CA VAL A 164 -22.16 -14.96 38.61
C VAL A 164 -22.02 -14.71 40.11
N PHE A 165 -21.04 -13.91 40.51
CA PHE A 165 -20.84 -13.52 41.90
C PHE A 165 -21.96 -12.64 42.45
N ASP A 166 -22.50 -11.72 41.65
CA ASP A 166 -23.68 -10.92 42.00
C ASP A 166 -24.93 -11.79 42.21
N LYS A 167 -24.91 -13.04 41.73
CA LYS A 167 -25.94 -14.06 41.98
C LYS A 167 -25.62 -14.97 43.17
N GLY A 168 -24.47 -14.79 43.82
CA GLY A 168 -24.06 -15.53 45.00
C GLY A 168 -23.15 -16.74 44.74
N TYR A 169 -22.52 -16.82 43.56
CA TYR A 169 -21.76 -18.01 43.14
C TYR A 169 -20.32 -17.69 42.78
N THR A 170 -19.46 -18.68 42.97
CA THR A 170 -18.03 -18.66 42.61
C THR A 170 -17.72 -19.88 41.77
N HIS A 171 -16.80 -19.77 40.81
CA HIS A 171 -16.53 -20.84 39.84
C HIS A 171 -15.65 -21.96 40.40
N LEU A 172 -14.58 -21.60 41.11
CA LEU A 172 -13.61 -22.43 41.84
C LEU A 172 -12.77 -23.44 41.04
N ASP A 173 -13.07 -23.69 39.76
CA ASP A 173 -12.24 -24.51 38.84
C ASP A 173 -11.84 -23.75 37.55
N LEU A 174 -11.41 -22.50 37.65
CA LEU A 174 -10.96 -21.75 36.47
C LEU A 174 -9.64 -22.30 35.93
N LYS A 175 -9.63 -22.60 34.63
CA LYS A 175 -8.47 -23.09 33.87
C LYS A 175 -8.69 -22.87 32.37
N PRO A 176 -7.63 -22.91 31.54
CA PRO A 176 -7.74 -22.72 30.08
C PRO A 176 -8.77 -23.62 29.38
N ASP A 177 -8.98 -24.84 29.89
CA ASP A 177 -9.94 -25.80 29.35
C ASP A 177 -11.40 -25.36 29.54
N ASN A 178 -11.68 -24.59 30.58
CA ASN A 178 -13.02 -24.11 30.94
C ASN A 178 -13.36 -22.74 30.34
N LEU A 179 -12.46 -22.19 29.50
CA LEU A 179 -12.64 -20.92 28.81
C LEU A 179 -12.84 -21.17 27.32
N LEU A 180 -14.10 -21.17 26.89
CA LEU A 180 -14.48 -21.42 25.50
C LEU A 180 -14.52 -20.11 24.71
N ILE A 181 -14.11 -20.15 23.46
CA ILE A 181 -14.20 -19.02 22.53
C ILE A 181 -15.43 -19.23 21.66
N TYR A 182 -16.42 -18.35 21.80
CA TYR A 182 -17.53 -18.26 20.89
C TYR A 182 -17.09 -17.61 19.58
N ARG A 183 -17.30 -18.27 18.43
CA ARG A 183 -17.10 -17.69 17.10
C ARG A 183 -18.24 -18.11 16.17
N ASP A 184 -18.76 -17.17 15.39
CA ASP A 184 -19.79 -17.47 14.38
C ASP A 184 -19.20 -18.20 13.15
N SER A 185 -17.87 -18.12 12.97
CA SER A 185 -17.15 -18.75 11.86
C SER A 185 -16.57 -20.11 12.23
N ASP A 186 -16.88 -21.11 11.40
CA ASP A 186 -16.29 -22.45 11.45
C ASP A 186 -14.89 -22.49 10.83
N GLU A 187 -14.42 -21.40 10.22
CA GLU A 187 -13.08 -21.32 9.63
C GLU A 187 -11.99 -21.35 10.72
N PRO A 188 -10.91 -22.13 10.51
CA PRO A 188 -9.80 -22.18 11.44
C PRO A 188 -9.02 -20.86 11.41
N LEU A 189 -8.73 -20.31 12.60
CA LEU A 189 -7.85 -19.14 12.74
C LEU A 189 -6.49 -19.40 12.09
N ARG A 190 -5.96 -18.47 11.29
CA ARG A 190 -4.61 -18.61 10.72
C ARG A 190 -3.56 -18.14 11.70
N GLU A 191 -3.90 -17.10 12.45
CA GLU A 191 -3.06 -16.49 13.47
C GLU A 191 -3.88 -16.19 14.73
N ALA A 192 -3.23 -16.15 15.89
CA ALA A 192 -3.89 -15.80 17.15
C ALA A 192 -4.46 -14.37 17.13
N SER A 193 -3.81 -13.45 16.42
CA SER A 193 -4.23 -12.05 16.25
C SER A 193 -5.63 -11.90 15.63
N GLU A 194 -6.08 -12.90 14.87
CA GLU A 194 -7.39 -12.91 14.20
C GLU A 194 -8.55 -13.28 15.13
N LEU A 195 -8.25 -13.75 16.36
CA LEU A 195 -9.25 -14.28 17.29
C LEU A 195 -10.44 -13.33 17.50
N PHE A 196 -10.17 -12.05 17.75
CA PHE A 196 -11.18 -11.01 17.98
C PHE A 196 -11.36 -10.07 16.77
N SER A 197 -11.06 -10.54 15.55
CA SER A 197 -11.37 -9.77 14.33
C SER A 197 -12.87 -9.62 14.11
N ASP A 198 -13.65 -10.63 14.51
CA ASP A 198 -15.09 -10.54 14.58
C ASP A 198 -15.51 -9.89 15.91
N LYS A 199 -16.41 -8.91 15.82
CA LYS A 199 -16.93 -8.17 16.99
C LYS A 199 -17.80 -9.06 17.89
N ASN A 200 -18.35 -10.14 17.35
CA ASN A 200 -19.17 -11.09 18.10
C ASN A 200 -18.33 -12.14 18.85
N THR A 201 -17.02 -12.24 18.57
CA THR A 201 -16.15 -13.16 19.30
C THR A 201 -16.05 -12.75 20.76
N ARG A 202 -16.23 -13.74 21.64
CA ARG A 202 -16.16 -13.56 23.10
C ARG A 202 -15.68 -14.83 23.79
N VAL A 203 -15.16 -14.67 25.00
CA VAL A 203 -14.86 -15.81 25.89
C VAL A 203 -16.07 -16.14 26.73
N THR A 204 -16.44 -17.42 26.80
CA THR A 204 -17.54 -17.95 27.58
C THR A 204 -17.01 -18.98 28.58
N ILE A 205 -17.32 -18.79 29.85
CA ILE A 205 -16.92 -19.69 30.93
C ILE A 205 -17.86 -20.90 30.94
N CYS A 206 -17.32 -22.11 30.95
CA CYS A 206 -18.08 -23.34 31.11
C CYS A 206 -17.65 -24.10 32.37
N ASP A 207 -18.39 -25.16 32.71
CA ASP A 207 -18.05 -26.04 33.83
C ASP A 207 -17.92 -25.30 35.18
N PHE A 208 -18.94 -24.48 35.50
CA PHE A 208 -19.13 -23.98 36.87
C PHE A 208 -19.15 -25.18 37.82
N GLY A 209 -18.19 -25.17 38.75
CA GLY A 209 -17.85 -26.34 39.53
C GLY A 209 -19.03 -26.77 40.39
N ILE A 210 -19.61 -27.92 40.03
CA ILE A 210 -20.71 -28.67 40.70
C ILE A 210 -20.47 -28.99 42.20
N SER A 211 -19.42 -28.44 42.82
CA SER A 211 -19.13 -28.64 44.22
C SER A 211 -18.42 -27.44 44.84
N LYS A 212 -19.20 -26.58 45.50
CA LYS A 212 -19.27 -26.39 46.97
C LYS A 212 -19.71 -24.96 47.29
N PRO A 213 -20.82 -24.77 48.04
CA PRO A 213 -20.97 -23.62 48.91
C PRO A 213 -20.42 -23.92 50.30
N ASN A 214 -19.98 -22.86 50.97
CA ASN A 214 -19.41 -22.74 52.30
C ASN A 214 -20.28 -23.24 53.50
N ASP A 215 -21.17 -24.21 53.31
CA ASP A 215 -22.10 -24.68 54.37
C ASP A 215 -21.67 -25.98 55.07
N ALA A 216 -20.46 -26.48 54.84
CA ALA A 216 -19.91 -27.61 55.62
C ALA A 216 -19.24 -27.13 56.92
N VAL A 217 -19.90 -26.26 57.68
CA VAL A 217 -19.70 -26.22 59.13
C VAL A 217 -20.41 -27.46 59.66
N SER A 218 -19.67 -28.41 60.22
CA SER A 218 -20.15 -29.62 60.92
C SER A 218 -20.19 -30.92 60.09
N SER A 219 -19.03 -31.46 59.70
CA SER A 219 -18.77 -32.91 59.76
C SER A 219 -17.29 -33.22 59.49
N PRO A 220 -16.54 -33.76 60.47
CA PRO A 220 -15.18 -34.23 60.25
C PRO A 220 -15.24 -35.68 59.76
N THR A 221 -15.31 -35.91 58.45
CA THR A 221 -14.99 -37.22 57.89
C THR A 221 -13.60 -37.16 57.25
N PRO A 222 -12.64 -37.97 57.74
CA PRO A 222 -11.31 -38.05 57.14
C PRO A 222 -11.46 -38.76 55.79
N VAL A 223 -11.23 -38.05 54.70
CA VAL A 223 -11.19 -38.66 53.37
C VAL A 223 -9.83 -39.33 53.24
N THR A 224 -9.86 -40.66 53.34
CA THR A 224 -8.73 -41.57 53.34
C THR A 224 -7.90 -41.46 52.06
N SER A 225 -6.59 -41.55 52.24
CA SER A 225 -5.54 -41.57 51.23
C SER A 225 -5.71 -42.72 50.22
N SER A 226 -6.27 -42.41 49.05
CA SER A 226 -5.93 -43.04 47.75
C SER A 226 -6.81 -42.42 46.66
N THR A 227 -6.19 -41.59 45.81
CA THR A 227 -6.70 -41.25 44.46
C THR A 227 -8.20 -40.91 44.36
N SER A 228 -8.70 -39.89 45.07
CA SER A 228 -9.95 -39.18 44.73
C SER A 228 -10.21 -38.06 45.73
N GLY A 229 -10.53 -36.84 45.26
CA GLY A 229 -11.27 -35.88 46.10
C GLY A 229 -10.68 -34.49 46.37
N VAL A 230 -9.61 -34.05 45.70
CA VAL A 230 -9.35 -32.59 45.59
C VAL A 230 -9.66 -32.16 44.17
N LEU A 231 -10.81 -31.51 44.02
CA LEU A 231 -11.37 -31.04 42.76
C LEU A 231 -10.57 -29.83 42.26
N GLY A 232 -9.99 -29.94 41.07
CA GLY A 232 -9.23 -28.88 40.40
C GLY A 232 -7.90 -29.39 39.85
N SER A 233 -7.44 -28.83 38.73
CA SER A 233 -6.08 -29.10 38.26
C SER A 233 -5.09 -28.42 39.24
N PRO A 234 -4.19 -29.17 39.92
CA PRO A 234 -3.32 -28.63 40.97
C PRO A 234 -2.49 -27.40 40.54
N ALA A 235 -2.27 -27.24 39.24
CA ALA A 235 -1.63 -26.07 38.65
C ALA A 235 -2.36 -24.75 38.96
N TYR A 236 -3.70 -24.73 38.95
CA TYR A 236 -4.48 -23.48 39.02
C TYR A 236 -5.19 -23.27 40.36
N ILE A 237 -5.46 -24.34 41.12
CA ILE A 237 -6.17 -24.26 42.41
C ILE A 237 -5.52 -23.26 43.39
N ALA A 238 -6.32 -22.41 44.02
CA ALA A 238 -5.82 -21.49 45.03
C ALA A 238 -5.45 -22.26 46.31
N PRO A 239 -4.35 -21.91 47.01
CA PRO A 239 -3.89 -22.67 48.17
C PRO A 239 -4.95 -22.77 49.28
N GLU A 240 -5.71 -21.71 49.52
CA GLU A 240 -6.78 -21.70 50.52
C GLU A 240 -7.90 -22.71 50.22
N GLN A 241 -8.13 -23.09 48.97
CA GLN A 241 -9.14 -24.11 48.63
C GLN A 241 -8.83 -25.49 49.20
N VAL A 242 -7.55 -25.76 49.45
CA VAL A 242 -7.09 -27.04 50.01
C VAL A 242 -6.90 -26.94 51.51
N PHE A 243 -6.22 -25.89 51.97
CA PHE A 243 -5.76 -25.79 53.36
C PHE A 243 -6.73 -25.03 54.28
N HIS A 244 -7.56 -24.15 53.74
CA HIS A 244 -8.52 -23.32 54.48
C HIS A 244 -9.88 -23.27 53.77
N PRO A 245 -10.51 -24.43 53.49
CA PRO A 245 -11.75 -24.50 52.70
C PRO A 245 -12.89 -23.65 53.27
N GLU A 246 -12.90 -23.40 54.58
CA GLU A 246 -13.87 -22.55 55.29
C GLU A 246 -13.71 -21.04 55.01
N LYS A 247 -12.58 -20.63 54.42
CA LYS A 247 -12.26 -19.23 54.10
C LYS A 247 -12.29 -18.94 52.60
N VAL A 248 -12.70 -19.91 51.79
CA VAL A 248 -12.73 -19.77 50.33
C VAL A 248 -13.82 -18.79 49.93
N ASP A 249 -13.46 -17.82 49.12
CA ASP A 249 -14.36 -16.88 48.48
C ASP A 249 -13.97 -16.67 47.00
N PHE A 250 -14.60 -15.69 46.36
CA PHE A 250 -14.39 -15.32 44.96
C PHE A 250 -12.93 -14.98 44.60
N ARG A 251 -12.08 -14.66 45.59
CA ARG A 251 -10.65 -14.37 45.37
C ARG A 251 -9.88 -15.60 44.94
N ALA A 252 -10.38 -16.81 45.20
CA ALA A 252 -9.82 -18.04 44.67
C ALA A 252 -9.90 -18.08 43.12
N ASP A 253 -11.01 -17.60 42.54
CA ASP A 253 -11.15 -17.49 41.08
C ASP A 253 -10.15 -16.49 40.50
N ILE A 254 -9.91 -15.37 41.19
CA ILE A 254 -8.93 -14.37 40.78
C ILE A 254 -7.51 -14.96 40.72
N TYR A 255 -7.15 -15.78 41.69
CA TYR A 255 -5.87 -16.48 41.71
C TYR A 255 -5.74 -17.52 40.58
N ALA A 256 -6.78 -18.34 40.38
CA ALA A 256 -6.82 -19.32 39.30
C ALA A 256 -6.73 -18.64 37.92
N LEU A 257 -7.37 -17.48 37.77
CA LEU A 257 -7.30 -16.66 36.57
C LEU A 257 -5.89 -16.06 36.35
N ALA A 258 -5.17 -15.69 37.41
CA ALA A 258 -3.77 -15.26 37.32
C ALA A 258 -2.86 -16.39 36.82
N GLY A 259 -3.03 -17.61 37.34
CA GLY A 259 -2.31 -18.79 36.85
C GLY A 259 -2.64 -19.12 35.39
N THR A 260 -3.91 -18.94 35.00
CA THR A 260 -4.36 -19.08 33.61
C THR A 260 -3.72 -18.02 32.72
N ALA A 261 -3.65 -16.76 33.16
CA ALA A 261 -2.98 -15.68 32.44
C ALA A 261 -1.48 -15.92 32.27
N PHE A 262 -0.81 -16.38 33.33
CA PHE A 262 0.59 -16.77 33.29
C PHE A 262 0.83 -17.84 32.22
N TYR A 263 -0.02 -18.88 32.19
CA TYR A 263 0.07 -19.92 31.17
C TYR A 263 -0.20 -19.39 29.77
N MET A 264 -1.16 -18.46 29.60
CA MET A 264 -1.39 -17.83 28.31
C MET A 264 -0.18 -17.05 27.80
N LEU A 265 0.55 -16.38 28.69
CA LEU A 265 1.68 -15.51 28.33
C LEU A 265 3.01 -16.25 28.16
N THR A 266 3.17 -17.42 28.79
CA THR A 266 4.44 -18.14 28.85
C THR A 266 4.37 -19.53 28.23
N ASN A 267 3.17 -20.05 27.99
CA ASN A 267 2.90 -21.45 27.66
C ASN A 267 3.53 -22.44 28.66
N SER A 268 3.74 -22.01 29.92
CA SER A 268 4.21 -22.83 31.04
C SER A 268 3.37 -22.57 32.29
N VAL A 269 3.20 -23.57 33.15
CA VAL A 269 2.49 -23.37 34.43
C VAL A 269 3.36 -22.54 35.39
N PRO A 270 2.76 -21.76 36.33
CA PRO A 270 3.51 -20.91 37.26
C PRO A 270 4.56 -21.63 38.08
N PHE A 271 4.26 -22.86 38.51
CA PHE A 271 5.12 -23.67 39.37
C PHE A 271 5.29 -25.05 38.71
N PRO A 272 6.47 -25.35 38.12
CA PRO A 272 6.72 -26.62 37.46
C PRO A 272 7.10 -27.71 38.47
N ILE A 273 6.23 -27.95 39.46
CA ILE A 273 6.40 -28.98 40.48
C ILE A 273 5.45 -30.13 40.16
N THR A 274 6.01 -31.33 39.94
CA THR A 274 5.23 -32.51 39.54
C THR A 274 4.50 -33.15 40.72
N ASP A 275 5.10 -33.15 41.90
CA ASP A 275 4.46 -33.70 43.11
C ASP A 275 3.34 -32.76 43.59
N ARG A 276 2.14 -33.32 43.75
CA ARG A 276 0.93 -32.55 44.05
C ARG A 276 1.02 -31.87 45.41
N ASP A 277 1.41 -32.60 46.44
CA ASP A 277 1.38 -32.11 47.81
C ASP A 277 2.50 -31.08 48.03
N GLN A 278 3.66 -31.31 47.41
CA GLN A 278 4.75 -30.34 47.34
C GLN A 278 4.33 -29.07 46.60
N LEU A 279 3.65 -29.17 45.46
CA LEU A 279 3.14 -28.02 44.71
C LEU A 279 2.16 -27.20 45.55
N LEU A 280 1.20 -27.86 46.20
CA LEU A 280 0.20 -27.18 47.03
C LEU A 280 0.85 -26.49 48.24
N THR A 281 1.80 -27.16 48.90
CA THR A 281 2.57 -26.57 50.01
C THR A 281 3.43 -25.39 49.56
N HIS A 282 4.01 -25.47 48.36
CA HIS A 282 4.78 -24.38 47.78
C HIS A 282 3.90 -23.13 47.58
N LYS A 283 2.70 -23.32 47.03
CA LYS A 283 1.73 -22.23 46.75
C LYS A 283 1.24 -21.50 48.00
N LEU A 284 1.28 -22.10 49.18
CA LEU A 284 0.94 -21.42 50.44
C LEU A 284 1.86 -20.24 50.75
N ASN A 285 3.13 -20.35 50.36
CA ASN A 285 4.18 -19.41 50.78
C ASN A 285 4.76 -18.58 49.62
N HIS A 286 4.31 -18.82 48.39
CA HIS A 286 4.87 -18.20 47.20
C HIS A 286 3.78 -17.64 46.29
N ASP A 287 3.87 -16.36 46.00
CA ASP A 287 3.07 -15.69 44.98
C ASP A 287 3.39 -16.26 43.59
N ILE A 288 2.42 -16.19 42.68
CA ILE A 288 2.64 -16.53 41.27
C ILE A 288 3.78 -15.64 40.71
N PRO A 289 4.81 -16.20 40.07
CA PRO A 289 5.93 -15.45 39.55
C PRO A 289 5.52 -14.48 38.43
N ASP A 290 6.32 -13.43 38.23
CA ASP A 290 6.13 -12.49 37.13
C ASP A 290 6.39 -13.20 35.78
N PRO A 291 5.45 -13.21 34.82
CA PRO A 291 5.64 -13.84 33.51
C PRO A 291 6.89 -13.34 32.77
N SER A 292 7.33 -12.10 33.03
CA SER A 292 8.52 -11.52 32.42
C SER A 292 9.80 -12.28 32.80
N SER A 293 9.83 -12.94 33.96
CA SER A 293 10.96 -13.79 34.38
C SER A 293 11.15 -15.00 33.47
N MET A 294 10.11 -15.40 32.72
CA MET A 294 10.11 -16.48 31.73
C MET A 294 10.20 -15.95 30.28
N GLY A 295 10.52 -14.67 30.10
CA GLY A 295 10.69 -14.04 28.79
C GLY A 295 9.39 -13.53 28.13
N ALA A 296 8.26 -13.55 28.83
CA ALA A 296 7.03 -12.94 28.31
C ALA A 296 7.21 -11.42 28.16
N LYS A 297 6.78 -10.88 27.02
CA LYS A 297 6.80 -9.43 26.77
C LYS A 297 5.46 -8.85 27.20
N ILE A 298 5.41 -8.34 28.43
CA ILE A 298 4.23 -7.70 29.00
C ILE A 298 4.51 -6.27 29.45
N SER A 299 3.47 -5.44 29.47
CA SER A 299 3.53 -4.10 30.00
C SER A 299 3.68 -4.11 31.53
N PRO A 300 4.33 -3.09 32.13
CA PRO A 300 4.38 -2.93 33.58
C PRO A 300 2.98 -2.90 34.23
N GLU A 301 1.99 -2.36 33.51
CA GLU A 301 0.60 -2.31 33.97
C GLU A 301 -0.02 -3.72 34.10
N LEU A 302 0.11 -4.57 33.09
CA LEU A 302 -0.35 -5.96 33.19
C LEU A 302 0.43 -6.74 34.25
N ALA A 303 1.74 -6.54 34.35
CA ALA A 303 2.56 -7.20 35.37
C ALA A 303 2.09 -6.85 36.79
N ALA A 304 1.71 -5.59 37.03
CA ALA A 304 1.15 -5.15 38.31
C ALA A 304 -0.20 -5.80 38.62
N ILE A 305 -1.10 -5.86 37.64
CA ILE A 305 -2.40 -6.54 37.76
C ILE A 305 -2.19 -8.02 38.12
N LEU A 306 -1.37 -8.73 37.34
CA LEU A 306 -1.13 -10.17 37.55
C LEU A 306 -0.48 -10.47 38.89
N ARG A 307 0.45 -9.62 39.34
CA ARG A 307 1.08 -9.74 40.67
C ARG A 307 0.05 -9.67 41.78
N ARG A 308 -0.88 -8.72 41.70
CA ARG A 308 -1.96 -8.58 42.71
C ARG A 308 -2.95 -9.74 42.64
N MET A 309 -3.33 -10.18 41.43
CA MET A 309 -4.22 -11.35 41.28
C MET A 309 -3.58 -12.64 41.84
N GLY A 310 -2.27 -12.80 41.65
CA GLY A 310 -1.51 -14.02 41.95
C GLY A 310 -0.88 -14.10 43.34
N CYS A 311 -1.22 -13.19 44.27
CA CYS A 311 -0.73 -13.27 45.65
C CYS A 311 -1.19 -14.57 46.32
N ALA A 312 -0.30 -15.25 47.06
CA ALA A 312 -0.65 -16.43 47.84
C ALA A 312 -1.70 -16.11 48.90
N ALA A 313 -1.54 -14.97 49.58
CA ALA A 313 -2.46 -14.50 50.61
C ALA A 313 -3.72 -13.85 49.99
N PRO A 314 -4.94 -14.40 50.20
CA PRO A 314 -6.16 -13.92 49.53
C PRO A 314 -6.46 -12.44 49.78
N GLU A 315 -6.20 -11.94 50.99
CA GLU A 315 -6.46 -10.55 51.39
C GLU A 315 -5.61 -9.50 50.67
N LYS A 316 -4.51 -9.92 50.05
CA LYS A 316 -3.66 -9.05 49.21
C LYS A 316 -4.15 -8.95 47.77
N ARG A 317 -5.10 -9.80 47.37
CA ARG A 317 -5.69 -9.80 46.03
C ARG A 317 -6.73 -8.67 45.88
N TYR A 318 -7.41 -8.62 44.74
CA TYR A 318 -8.50 -7.66 44.55
C TYR A 318 -9.66 -7.95 45.50
N GLY A 319 -10.22 -6.88 46.07
CA GLY A 319 -11.29 -6.96 47.06
C GLY A 319 -12.68 -7.20 46.47
N ASN A 320 -12.82 -7.11 45.15
CA ASN A 320 -14.02 -7.35 44.37
C ASN A 320 -13.63 -7.51 42.89
N TYR A 321 -14.53 -8.01 42.03
CA TYR A 321 -14.27 -8.11 40.59
C TYR A 321 -14.30 -6.77 39.85
N HIS A 322 -15.01 -5.76 40.37
CA HIS A 322 -15.17 -4.47 39.72
C HIS A 322 -13.85 -3.69 39.60
N ASP A 323 -13.04 -3.68 40.66
CA ASP A 323 -11.72 -3.04 40.66
C ASP A 323 -10.80 -3.68 39.60
N LEU A 324 -10.80 -5.02 39.53
CA LEU A 324 -10.05 -5.77 38.52
C LEU A 324 -10.58 -5.47 37.11
N LEU A 325 -11.90 -5.41 36.95
CA LEU A 325 -12.54 -5.10 35.69
C LEU A 325 -12.15 -3.71 35.18
N THR A 326 -12.19 -2.70 36.04
CA THR A 326 -11.81 -1.32 35.69
C THR A 326 -10.35 -1.24 35.23
N GLU A 327 -9.42 -1.91 35.91
CA GLU A 327 -8.01 -1.93 35.48
C GLU A 327 -7.82 -2.64 34.13
N LEU A 328 -8.52 -3.76 33.89
CA LEU A 328 -8.48 -4.47 32.61
C LEU A 328 -9.13 -3.67 31.48
N GLU A 329 -10.23 -2.94 31.74
CA GLU A 329 -10.90 -2.07 30.75
C GLU A 329 -9.98 -0.93 30.32
N HIS A 330 -9.34 -0.24 31.26
CA HIS A 330 -8.38 0.81 30.95
C HIS A 330 -7.23 0.30 30.06
N LEU A 331 -6.72 -0.89 30.36
CA LEU A 331 -5.63 -1.49 29.61
C LEU A 331 -6.10 -1.95 28.21
N HIS A 332 -7.29 -2.56 28.12
CA HIS A 332 -7.90 -2.97 26.86
C HIS A 332 -8.12 -1.76 25.93
N ASP A 333 -8.67 -0.67 26.46
CA ASP A 333 -8.90 0.58 25.73
C ASP A 333 -7.60 1.21 25.22
N LYS A 334 -6.52 1.15 26.02
CA LYS A 334 -5.19 1.60 25.60
C LYS A 334 -4.72 0.84 24.38
N TYR A 335 -4.85 -0.49 24.35
CA TYR A 335 -4.49 -1.30 23.18
C TYR A 335 -5.39 -1.05 21.98
N HIS A 336 -6.70 -0.93 22.19
CA HIS A 336 -7.64 -0.66 21.11
C HIS A 336 -7.33 0.68 20.42
N ARG A 337 -7.02 1.73 21.18
CA ARG A 337 -6.57 3.02 20.64
C ARG A 337 -5.25 2.92 19.86
N GLN A 338 -4.28 2.16 20.36
CA GLN A 338 -3.01 1.95 19.66
C GLN A 338 -3.18 1.21 18.33
N LEU A 339 -4.01 0.17 18.30
CA LEU A 339 -4.34 -0.58 17.07
C LEU A 339 -5.01 0.34 16.04
N TYR A 340 -6.01 1.12 16.46
CA TYR A 340 -6.69 2.09 15.60
C TYR A 340 -5.71 3.14 15.04
N TYR A 341 -4.85 3.70 15.88
CA TYR A 341 -3.85 4.69 15.46
C TYR A 341 -2.85 4.10 14.44
N ASN A 342 -2.39 2.87 14.67
CA ASN A 342 -1.47 2.20 13.76
C ASN A 342 -2.12 1.89 12.40
N ALA A 343 -3.36 1.41 12.40
CA ALA A 343 -4.14 1.17 11.18
C ALA A 343 -4.38 2.47 10.40
N TRP A 344 -4.76 3.54 11.08
CA TRP A 344 -4.93 4.87 10.49
C TRP A 344 -3.63 5.38 9.83
N LYS A 345 -2.49 5.23 10.52
CA LYS A 345 -1.17 5.64 10.00
C LYS A 345 -0.76 4.82 8.77
N ALA A 346 -1.06 3.52 8.75
CA ALA A 346 -0.78 2.64 7.62
C ALA A 346 -1.60 3.00 6.39
N ALA A 347 -2.91 3.24 6.56
CA ALA A 347 -3.80 3.67 5.47
C ALA A 347 -3.30 4.98 4.82
N ARG A 348 -2.92 5.97 5.64
CA ARG A 348 -2.42 7.26 5.14
C ARG A 348 -1.09 7.17 4.40
N ARG A 349 -0.22 6.21 4.76
CA ARG A 349 1.01 5.92 3.99
C ARG A 349 0.70 5.36 2.61
N LEU A 350 -0.28 4.45 2.51
CA LEU A 350 -0.69 3.88 1.23
C LEU A 350 -1.30 4.96 0.31
N ASP A 351 -2.12 5.86 0.87
CA ASP A 351 -2.69 6.99 0.11
C ASP A 351 -1.62 7.96 -0.39
N PHE A 352 -0.58 8.22 0.42
CA PHE A 352 0.57 9.02 0.00
C PHE A 352 1.33 8.39 -1.18
N ILE A 353 1.55 7.08 -1.14
CA ILE A 353 2.23 6.34 -2.24
C ILE A 353 1.39 6.40 -3.52
N LYS A 354 0.08 6.18 -3.43
CA LYS A 354 -0.84 6.29 -4.58
C LYS A 354 -0.83 7.69 -5.20
N GLY A 355 -0.84 8.73 -4.36
CA GLY A 355 -0.74 10.12 -4.82
C GLY A 355 0.58 10.42 -5.54
N GLY A 356 1.70 9.93 -5.02
CA GLY A 356 3.02 10.07 -5.66
C GLY A 356 3.10 9.40 -7.03
N ALA A 357 2.55 8.18 -7.17
CA ALA A 357 2.53 7.47 -8.44
C ALA A 357 1.70 8.20 -9.52
N ALA A 358 0.54 8.75 -9.15
CA ALA A 358 -0.30 9.52 -10.07
C ALA A 358 0.42 10.78 -10.59
N ALA A 359 1.16 11.49 -9.72
CA ALA A 359 1.93 12.66 -10.10
C ALA A 359 3.05 12.32 -11.11
N LEU A 360 3.74 11.19 -10.92
CA LEU A 360 4.80 10.73 -11.84
C LEU A 360 4.25 10.36 -13.23
N LEU A 361 3.09 9.71 -13.30
CA LEU A 361 2.43 9.40 -14.57
C LEU A 361 2.04 10.66 -15.33
N LEU A 362 1.52 11.67 -14.62
CA LEU A 362 1.15 12.94 -15.22
C LEU A 362 2.38 13.70 -15.76
N LEU A 363 3.49 13.67 -15.02
CA LEU A 363 4.76 14.23 -15.48
C LEU A 363 5.28 13.55 -16.75
N ALA A 364 5.24 12.21 -16.81
CA ALA A 364 5.66 11.44 -17.98
C ALA A 364 4.80 11.76 -19.22
N LEU A 365 3.49 11.90 -19.05
CA LEU A 365 2.57 12.30 -20.12
C LEU A 365 2.91 13.68 -20.67
N LEU A 366 3.12 14.67 -19.80
CA LEU A 366 3.49 16.03 -20.19
C LEU A 366 4.81 16.07 -20.96
N LEU A 367 5.81 15.31 -20.50
CA LEU A 367 7.08 15.17 -21.23
C LEU A 367 6.90 14.55 -22.61
N GLY A 368 6.07 13.51 -22.72
CA GLY A 368 5.74 12.87 -24.00
C GLY A 368 5.09 13.84 -25.00
N VAL A 369 4.12 14.64 -24.55
CA VAL A 369 3.48 15.68 -25.38
C VAL A 369 4.49 16.72 -25.85
N PHE A 370 5.34 17.22 -24.93
CA PHE A 370 6.36 18.23 -25.26
C PHE A 370 7.31 17.77 -26.37
N TRP A 371 7.84 16.55 -26.26
CA TRP A 371 8.74 15.98 -27.27
C TRP A 371 8.02 15.67 -28.59
N GLY A 372 6.78 15.20 -28.53
CA GLY A 372 5.95 14.97 -29.72
C GLY A 372 5.75 16.23 -30.56
N VAL A 373 5.45 17.36 -29.93
CA VAL A 373 5.29 18.67 -30.61
C VAL A 373 6.60 19.09 -31.30
N LYS A 374 7.75 18.97 -30.62
CA LYS A 374 9.06 19.30 -31.20
C LYS A 374 9.38 18.46 -32.44
N TYR A 375 9.10 17.15 -32.39
CA TYR A 375 9.35 16.25 -33.51
C TYR A 375 8.55 16.62 -34.76
N VAL A 376 7.25 16.92 -34.61
CA VAL A 376 6.39 17.32 -35.73
C VAL A 376 6.85 18.64 -36.34
N HIS A 377 7.23 19.61 -35.51
CA HIS A 377 7.68 20.92 -36.00
C HIS A 377 8.96 20.82 -36.86
N ALA A 378 9.93 20.01 -36.43
CA ALA A 378 11.18 19.80 -37.16
C ALA A 378 10.99 19.07 -38.49
N LYS A 379 10.00 18.19 -38.61
CA LYS A 379 9.79 17.35 -39.80
C LYS A 379 9.02 18.05 -40.92
N TYR A 380 8.17 19.03 -40.61
CA TYR A 380 7.19 19.56 -41.57
C TYR A 380 7.38 21.03 -41.99
N TYR A 381 8.22 21.83 -41.31
CA TYR A 381 8.46 23.23 -41.69
C TYR A 381 9.88 23.43 -42.27
N GLN A 382 10.04 23.27 -43.59
CA GLN A 382 11.16 23.85 -44.35
C GLN A 382 10.69 25.14 -45.04
N SER A 383 11.27 26.29 -44.67
CA SER A 383 10.97 27.59 -45.28
C SER A 383 11.56 27.71 -46.70
N VAL A 384 10.72 27.85 -47.72
CA VAL A 384 11.13 28.18 -49.09
C VAL A 384 11.55 29.65 -49.14
N ARG A 385 12.84 29.95 -49.37
CA ARG A 385 13.34 31.33 -49.59
C ARG A 385 13.09 31.75 -51.04
N VAL A 386 12.33 32.83 -51.28
CA VAL A 386 12.06 33.36 -52.63
C VAL A 386 13.04 34.50 -52.93
N SER A 387 13.77 34.40 -54.05
CA SER A 387 14.72 35.43 -54.52
C SER A 387 14.02 36.73 -54.92
N LEU A 388 14.53 37.89 -54.47
CA LEU A 388 14.04 39.22 -54.88
C LEU A 388 14.29 39.51 -56.36
N ALA A 389 15.15 38.73 -57.04
CA ALA A 389 15.30 38.81 -58.50
C ALA A 389 14.03 38.37 -59.25
N ALA A 390 13.20 37.52 -58.64
CA ALA A 390 12.01 36.95 -59.27
C ALA A 390 10.79 37.89 -59.26
N SER A 391 10.84 38.99 -58.50
CA SER A 391 9.70 39.88 -58.30
C SER A 391 9.97 41.25 -58.90
N MET A 392 9.31 41.55 -60.03
CA MET A 392 9.44 42.86 -60.71
C MET A 392 8.95 44.03 -59.86
N GLY A 393 8.19 43.79 -58.79
CA GLY A 393 7.72 44.83 -57.87
C GLY A 393 8.79 45.43 -56.94
N PHE A 394 10.02 44.90 -56.95
CA PHE A 394 11.13 45.37 -56.11
C PHE A 394 12.18 46.20 -56.86
N TRP A 395 12.00 46.42 -58.17
CA TRP A 395 12.97 47.10 -59.02
C TRP A 395 12.33 48.25 -59.80
N GLN A 396 13.07 49.35 -59.93
CA GLN A 396 12.68 50.53 -60.70
C GLN A 396 13.82 50.91 -61.66
N GLY A 397 13.59 50.81 -62.97
CA GLY A 397 14.60 51.08 -63.99
C GLY A 397 14.02 51.36 -65.38
N THR A 398 14.89 51.47 -66.38
CA THR A 398 14.53 51.68 -67.79
C THR A 398 13.94 50.42 -68.43
N GLU A 399 13.18 50.55 -69.53
CA GLU A 399 12.46 49.46 -70.22
C GLU A 399 13.38 48.35 -70.81
N ASP A 400 14.69 48.47 -70.65
CA ASP A 400 15.72 47.56 -71.14
C ASP A 400 15.97 46.33 -70.24
N TRP A 401 15.25 46.21 -69.12
CA TRP A 401 15.33 45.08 -68.18
C TRP A 401 14.11 44.16 -68.23
N THR A 402 14.34 42.84 -68.25
CA THR A 402 13.28 41.82 -68.29
C THR A 402 13.58 40.67 -67.34
N ALA A 403 12.55 40.14 -66.67
CA ALA A 403 12.65 38.93 -65.85
C ALA A 403 12.40 37.69 -66.70
N SER A 404 13.27 36.69 -66.62
CA SER A 404 13.12 35.40 -67.30
C SER A 404 13.66 34.27 -66.44
N ARG A 405 13.41 33.01 -66.80
CA ARG A 405 14.07 31.86 -66.17
C ARG A 405 15.38 31.56 -66.89
N ASP A 406 16.43 31.30 -66.12
CA ASP A 406 17.70 30.81 -66.68
C ASP A 406 17.47 29.42 -67.29
N GLN A 407 17.98 29.21 -68.50
CA GLN A 407 17.81 27.97 -69.26
C GLN A 407 18.58 26.78 -68.65
N HIS A 408 19.59 27.04 -67.81
CA HIS A 408 20.44 25.98 -67.24
C HIS A 408 20.17 25.68 -65.76
N GLU A 409 19.72 26.66 -64.97
CA GLU A 409 19.63 26.54 -63.50
C GLU A 409 18.21 26.64 -62.94
N HIS A 410 17.18 26.75 -63.79
CA HIS A 410 15.77 26.91 -63.40
C HIS A 410 15.48 28.05 -62.38
N ALA A 411 16.42 28.99 -62.21
CA ALA A 411 16.28 30.15 -61.34
C ALA A 411 15.76 31.37 -62.12
N TRP A 412 15.04 32.25 -61.44
CA TRP A 412 14.63 33.54 -62.03
C TRP A 412 15.82 34.49 -62.10
N ILE A 413 16.04 35.06 -63.28
CA ILE A 413 17.11 36.00 -63.62
C ILE A 413 16.49 37.32 -64.11
N LEU A 414 17.09 38.44 -63.72
CA LEU A 414 16.84 39.75 -64.32
C LEU A 414 17.89 40.00 -65.39
N THR A 415 17.47 40.26 -66.63
CA THR A 415 18.34 40.47 -67.78
C THR A 415 18.14 41.87 -68.37
N GLY A 416 19.21 42.69 -68.35
CA GLY A 416 19.29 43.97 -69.04
C GLY A 416 19.97 43.82 -70.38
N LYS A 417 19.29 44.16 -71.49
CA LYS A 417 19.86 44.14 -72.86
C LYS A 417 20.31 45.54 -73.26
N LYS A 418 21.61 45.75 -73.44
CA LYS A 418 22.26 47.06 -73.62
C LYS A 418 21.79 48.10 -72.57
N PRO A 419 21.87 47.78 -71.27
CA PRO A 419 21.26 48.62 -70.25
C PRO A 419 21.96 49.99 -70.20
N ARG A 420 21.23 51.08 -70.48
CA ARG A 420 21.80 52.45 -70.49
C ARG A 420 21.51 53.21 -69.19
N GLY A 421 20.40 52.90 -68.53
CA GLY A 421 19.94 53.49 -67.28
C GLY A 421 20.38 52.71 -66.02
N TRP A 422 20.06 53.28 -64.86
CA TRP A 422 20.20 52.60 -63.56
C TRP A 422 18.98 51.74 -63.29
N LEU A 423 19.21 50.49 -62.86
CA LEU A 423 18.22 49.62 -62.24
C LEU A 423 18.32 49.76 -60.73
N ASN A 424 17.34 50.42 -60.11
CA ASN A 424 17.32 50.71 -58.68
C ASN A 424 16.50 49.66 -57.93
N MET A 425 16.99 49.20 -56.81
CA MET A 425 16.21 48.42 -55.86
C MET A 425 15.31 49.37 -55.05
N ILE A 426 14.00 49.10 -55.04
CA ILE A 426 13.01 49.90 -54.31
C ILE A 426 13.19 49.70 -52.79
N GLN A 427 13.49 48.47 -52.38
CA GLN A 427 13.72 48.14 -50.98
C GLN A 427 15.01 48.78 -50.46
N THR A 428 14.89 49.46 -49.33
CA THR A 428 16.02 50.01 -48.58
C THR A 428 16.71 48.95 -47.74
N ILE A 429 18.03 49.01 -47.67
CA ILE A 429 18.84 48.10 -46.85
C ILE A 429 19.30 48.85 -45.60
N HIS A 430 19.16 48.20 -44.44
CA HIS A 430 19.48 48.79 -43.13
C HIS A 430 20.81 48.27 -42.57
N PRO A 431 21.51 49.03 -41.71
CA PRO A 431 22.64 48.54 -40.94
C PRO A 431 22.26 47.29 -40.14
N GLY A 432 23.11 46.26 -40.17
CA GLY A 432 22.79 44.96 -39.62
C GLY A 432 22.15 44.01 -40.63
N GLN A 433 22.15 44.35 -41.93
CA GLN A 433 21.73 43.45 -43.00
C GLN A 433 22.88 43.14 -43.97
N ASN A 434 22.77 42.03 -44.68
CA ASN A 434 23.57 41.72 -45.85
C ASN A 434 22.72 41.83 -47.13
N LEU A 435 23.37 42.19 -48.23
CA LEU A 435 22.82 42.07 -49.57
C LEU A 435 23.69 41.05 -50.31
N GLN A 436 23.09 39.92 -50.67
CA GLN A 436 23.71 38.89 -51.48
C GLN A 436 23.06 38.89 -52.85
N PHE A 437 23.87 38.85 -53.91
CA PHE A 437 23.39 38.67 -55.27
C PHE A 437 24.45 38.03 -56.15
N LYS A 438 24.00 37.37 -57.22
CA LYS A 438 24.88 36.86 -58.27
C LYS A 438 24.71 37.68 -59.53
N ILE A 439 25.81 38.10 -60.15
CA ILE A 439 25.81 38.94 -61.35
C ILE A 439 26.73 38.36 -62.45
N ARG A 440 26.34 38.50 -63.72
CA ARG A 440 27.21 38.20 -64.86
C ARG A 440 27.01 39.18 -66.03
N HIS A 441 28.07 39.47 -66.77
CA HIS A 441 27.99 40.12 -68.08
C HIS A 441 28.93 39.43 -69.09
N PRO A 442 28.38 38.76 -70.13
CA PRO A 442 29.16 37.89 -71.01
C PRO A 442 29.96 38.62 -72.09
N ALA A 443 29.67 39.90 -72.36
CA ALA A 443 30.36 40.71 -73.37
C ALA A 443 31.34 41.71 -72.73
N PRO A 444 32.38 42.16 -73.45
CA PRO A 444 33.23 43.26 -73.03
C PRO A 444 32.41 44.49 -72.63
N GLY A 445 32.84 45.18 -71.58
CA GLY A 445 32.10 46.28 -70.98
C GLY A 445 32.36 46.39 -69.48
N SER A 446 31.58 47.21 -68.78
CA SER A 446 31.66 47.34 -67.33
C SER A 446 30.27 47.36 -66.71
N VAL A 447 30.17 46.81 -65.51
CA VAL A 447 28.96 46.84 -64.69
C VAL A 447 29.27 47.55 -63.39
N LEU A 448 28.43 48.53 -63.07
CA LEU A 448 28.55 49.38 -61.90
C LEU A 448 27.42 49.02 -60.94
N CYS A 449 27.78 48.66 -59.72
CA CYS A 449 26.84 48.51 -58.61
C CYS A 449 27.06 49.67 -57.64
N GLN A 450 26.10 50.58 -57.58
CA GLN A 450 26.11 51.74 -56.71
C GLN A 450 25.39 51.43 -55.39
N ILE A 451 26.01 51.84 -54.29
CA ILE A 451 25.43 51.81 -52.96
C ILE A 451 25.36 53.26 -52.47
N LYS A 452 24.18 53.87 -52.51
CA LYS A 452 23.98 55.26 -52.06
C LYS A 452 23.52 55.28 -50.62
N TYR A 453 24.23 56.01 -49.75
CA TYR A 453 23.92 56.10 -48.32
C TYR A 453 23.90 57.54 -47.78
N GLY A 454 23.97 58.53 -48.68
CA GLY A 454 23.78 59.95 -48.39
C GLY A 454 23.63 60.77 -49.66
N ILE A 455 23.58 62.10 -49.54
CA ILE A 455 23.41 63.01 -50.70
C ILE A 455 24.62 62.92 -51.64
N ASP A 456 25.84 63.00 -51.09
CA ASP A 456 27.12 62.89 -51.82
C ASP A 456 27.94 61.65 -51.41
N GLN A 457 27.34 60.74 -50.64
CA GLN A 457 28.00 59.55 -50.11
C GLN A 457 27.55 58.30 -50.84
N TYR A 458 28.49 57.67 -51.54
CA TYR A 458 28.22 56.43 -52.25
C TYR A 458 29.44 55.52 -52.30
N GLY A 459 29.14 54.23 -52.28
CA GLY A 459 30.03 53.15 -52.67
C GLY A 459 29.77 52.80 -54.14
N MET A 460 30.82 52.48 -54.89
CA MET A 460 30.71 52.02 -56.27
C MET A 460 31.59 50.79 -56.46
N PHE A 461 30.96 49.66 -56.72
CA PHE A 461 31.64 48.46 -57.18
C PHE A 461 31.59 48.43 -58.71
N VAL A 462 32.76 48.45 -59.34
CA VAL A 462 32.92 48.40 -60.79
C VAL A 462 33.52 47.06 -61.13
N TRP A 463 32.80 46.27 -61.92
CA TRP A 463 33.32 45.05 -62.53
C TRP A 463 33.52 45.28 -64.02
N ARG A 464 34.75 45.11 -64.50
CA ARG A 464 35.14 45.37 -65.88
C ARG A 464 35.59 44.07 -66.55
N ARG A 465 35.14 43.89 -67.80
CA ARG A 465 35.63 42.88 -68.73
C ARG A 465 36.19 43.55 -69.98
N ASP A 466 37.46 43.33 -70.27
CA ASP A 466 38.10 43.88 -71.47
C ASP A 466 37.79 43.08 -72.74
N ALA A 467 38.40 43.47 -73.86
CA ALA A 467 38.22 42.79 -75.15
C ALA A 467 38.76 41.35 -75.16
N ASP A 468 39.77 41.06 -74.33
CA ASP A 468 40.38 39.74 -74.13
C ASP A 468 39.63 38.90 -73.06
N LEU A 469 38.46 39.39 -72.62
CA LEU A 469 37.61 38.80 -71.59
C LEU A 469 38.22 38.72 -70.18
N LYS A 470 39.35 39.39 -69.92
CA LYS A 470 39.94 39.47 -68.59
C LYS A 470 39.06 40.31 -67.67
N CYS A 471 38.91 39.83 -66.45
CA CYS A 471 38.02 40.42 -65.45
C CYS A 471 38.82 41.15 -64.38
N SER A 472 38.48 42.41 -64.16
CA SER A 472 38.99 43.19 -63.03
C SER A 472 37.85 43.84 -62.28
N TYR A 473 38.05 44.07 -60.99
CA TYR A 473 37.11 44.82 -60.18
C TYR A 473 37.80 45.94 -59.43
N SER A 474 37.02 46.97 -59.14
CA SER A 474 37.39 48.01 -58.21
C SER A 474 36.21 48.41 -57.35
N PHE A 475 36.48 48.69 -56.08
CA PHE A 475 35.50 49.22 -55.15
C PHE A 475 35.99 50.56 -54.62
N TYR A 476 35.13 51.57 -54.70
CA TYR A 476 35.36 52.91 -54.19
C TYR A 476 34.27 53.26 -53.20
N ALA A 477 34.59 54.01 -52.15
CA ALA A 477 33.60 54.64 -51.28
C ALA A 477 34.06 56.03 -50.90
N ASP A 478 33.16 57.02 -50.92
CA ASP A 478 33.45 58.42 -50.58
C ASP A 478 34.70 58.96 -51.32
N ARG A 479 34.81 58.63 -52.62
CA ARG A 479 35.94 58.98 -53.52
C ARG A 479 37.31 58.39 -53.14
N LYS A 480 37.36 57.48 -52.16
CA LYS A 480 38.55 56.71 -51.79
C LYS A 480 38.52 55.33 -52.46
N VAL A 481 39.67 54.87 -52.95
CA VAL A 481 39.83 53.50 -53.46
C VAL A 481 39.89 52.54 -52.28
N ALA A 482 38.96 51.60 -52.21
CA ALA A 482 38.88 50.62 -51.13
C ALA A 482 39.47 49.26 -51.52
N ALA A 483 39.32 48.85 -52.79
CA ALA A 483 39.95 47.65 -53.33
C ALA A 483 40.08 47.74 -54.85
N ILE A 484 41.14 47.17 -55.41
CA ILE A 484 41.32 46.93 -56.85
C ILE A 484 41.94 45.53 -56.98
N GLY A 485 41.41 44.70 -57.88
CA GLY A 485 41.94 43.35 -58.10
C GLY A 485 41.55 42.77 -59.45
N GLU A 486 42.18 41.65 -59.80
CA GLU A 486 41.85 40.84 -60.97
C GLU A 486 41.19 39.53 -60.55
N LEU A 487 40.19 39.08 -61.31
CA LEU A 487 39.53 37.79 -61.10
C LEU A 487 40.16 36.77 -62.03
N LYS A 488 40.70 35.68 -61.46
CA LYS A 488 41.30 34.59 -62.23
C LYS A 488 40.23 33.76 -62.94
N ASP A 489 40.41 33.52 -64.24
CA ASP A 489 39.70 32.50 -65.05
C ASP A 489 38.16 32.45 -64.90
N LYS A 490 37.46 33.59 -65.07
CA LYS A 490 35.98 33.63 -65.16
C LYS A 490 35.51 33.55 -66.61
N ARG A 491 34.88 32.44 -67.00
CA ARG A 491 34.27 32.28 -68.34
C ARG A 491 33.10 33.25 -68.52
N PRO A 492 32.70 33.59 -69.76
CA PRO A 492 31.59 34.52 -70.01
C PRO A 492 30.25 34.13 -69.36
N ILE A 493 30.02 32.83 -69.15
CA ILE A 493 28.79 32.30 -68.58
C ILE A 493 28.78 32.25 -67.05
N ASP A 494 29.94 32.39 -66.39
CA ASP A 494 30.09 32.18 -64.96
C ASP A 494 29.50 33.36 -64.17
N TRP A 495 28.90 33.03 -63.03
CA TRP A 495 28.36 34.02 -62.10
C TRP A 495 29.44 34.52 -61.14
N LEU A 496 29.35 35.81 -60.82
CA LEU A 496 30.09 36.42 -59.74
C LEU A 496 29.16 36.58 -58.55
N GLU A 497 29.48 35.95 -57.42
CA GLU A 497 28.71 36.11 -56.20
C GLU A 497 29.24 37.29 -55.39
N CYS A 498 28.40 38.30 -55.19
CA CYS A 498 28.72 39.48 -54.41
C CYS A 498 27.89 39.48 -53.12
N THR A 499 28.56 39.57 -51.98
CA THR A 499 27.91 39.77 -50.69
C THR A 499 28.42 41.05 -50.04
N PHE A 500 27.54 42.03 -49.90
CA PHE A 500 27.79 43.24 -49.12
C PHE A 500 27.23 43.05 -47.71
N LYS A 501 28.05 43.28 -46.69
CA LYS A 501 27.58 43.38 -45.30
C LYS A 501 27.60 44.84 -44.87
N PHE A 502 26.45 45.31 -44.38
CA PHE A 502 26.26 46.70 -44.02
C PHE A 502 26.24 46.85 -42.50
N SER A 503 27.11 47.71 -41.98
CA SER A 503 27.14 48.15 -40.60
C SER A 503 27.02 49.65 -40.54
N ARG A 504 26.67 50.22 -39.37
CA ARG A 504 26.46 51.67 -39.22
C ARG A 504 27.64 52.52 -39.72
N ARG A 505 28.87 52.01 -39.68
CA ARG A 505 30.08 52.75 -40.14
C ARG A 505 31.00 51.94 -41.05
N LYS A 506 30.56 50.77 -41.53
CA LYS A 506 31.41 49.91 -42.36
C LYS A 506 30.59 49.25 -43.47
N ILE A 507 31.22 49.14 -44.64
CA ILE A 507 30.76 48.29 -45.73
C ILE A 507 31.85 47.24 -45.96
N ILE A 508 31.45 45.98 -45.93
CA ILE A 508 32.34 44.85 -46.18
C ILE A 508 31.88 44.15 -47.46
N LEU A 509 32.78 43.96 -48.40
CA LEU A 509 32.53 43.26 -49.66
C LEU A 509 33.23 41.91 -49.64
N TYR A 510 32.43 40.86 -49.88
CA TYR A 510 32.90 39.53 -50.21
C TYR A 510 32.60 39.23 -51.67
N ILE A 511 33.57 38.63 -52.36
CA ILE A 511 33.41 38.12 -53.72
C ILE A 511 33.68 36.63 -53.69
N ASP A 512 32.74 35.82 -54.18
CA ASP A 512 32.79 34.35 -54.16
C ASP A 512 33.15 33.77 -52.76
N GLY A 513 32.68 34.43 -51.71
CA GLY A 513 32.90 34.04 -50.31
C GLY A 513 34.19 34.56 -49.67
N GLU A 514 35.13 35.11 -50.45
CA GLU A 514 36.38 35.66 -49.93
C GLU A 514 36.25 37.15 -49.56
N LEU A 515 36.89 37.57 -48.46
CA LEU A 515 36.88 38.96 -48.02
C LEU A 515 37.77 39.80 -48.95
N VAL A 516 37.15 40.69 -49.70
CA VAL A 516 37.83 41.50 -50.73
C VAL A 516 38.07 42.94 -50.27
N ALA A 517 37.10 43.56 -49.58
CA ALA A 517 37.25 44.94 -49.13
C ALA A 517 36.53 45.18 -47.80
N VAL A 518 37.15 46.01 -46.96
CA VAL A 518 36.53 46.60 -45.77
C VAL A 518 36.70 48.10 -45.87
N THR A 519 35.59 48.84 -45.94
CA THR A 519 35.64 50.31 -45.98
C THR A 519 34.95 50.90 -44.78
N HIS A 520 35.65 51.80 -44.10
CA HIS A 520 35.13 52.59 -42.99
C HIS A 520 34.54 53.89 -43.55
N LEU A 521 33.28 54.15 -43.21
CA LEU A 521 32.55 55.33 -43.66
C LEU A 521 32.86 56.51 -42.74
N ASP A 522 33.11 57.68 -43.32
CA ASP A 522 33.43 58.89 -42.55
C ASP A 522 32.21 59.37 -41.73
N LYS A 523 30.98 59.06 -42.18
CA LYS A 523 29.73 59.32 -41.46
C LYS A 523 28.92 58.03 -41.28
N PRO A 524 28.13 57.91 -40.19
CA PRO A 524 27.29 56.74 -40.00
C PRO A 524 26.15 56.68 -41.02
N MET A 525 25.98 55.52 -41.63
CA MET A 525 24.87 55.20 -42.54
C MET A 525 23.64 54.77 -41.74
N ALA A 526 22.49 55.38 -42.05
CA ALA A 526 21.19 54.98 -41.50
C ALA A 526 20.44 53.99 -42.40
N VAL A 527 20.55 54.19 -43.73
CA VAL A 527 19.93 53.38 -44.78
C VAL A 527 20.81 53.44 -46.03
N CYS A 528 20.84 52.37 -46.83
CA CYS A 528 21.40 52.38 -48.17
C CYS A 528 20.41 51.96 -49.26
N HIS A 529 20.61 52.53 -50.45
CA HIS A 529 19.94 52.16 -51.68
C HIS A 529 20.94 51.50 -52.62
N PHE A 530 20.50 50.45 -53.30
CA PHE A 530 21.32 49.68 -54.22
C PHE A 530 20.83 49.86 -55.66
N ALA A 531 21.77 50.09 -56.59
CA ALA A 531 21.46 50.24 -58.00
C ALA A 531 22.52 49.59 -58.89
N ILE A 532 22.13 49.10 -60.07
CA ILE A 532 23.01 48.46 -61.04
C ILE A 532 22.94 49.20 -62.38
N ARG A 533 24.08 49.37 -63.06
CA ARG A 533 24.14 49.95 -64.41
C ARG A 533 25.21 49.29 -65.27
N GLY A 534 24.89 49.01 -66.53
CA GLY A 534 25.89 48.62 -67.52
C GLY A 534 26.48 49.84 -68.24
N ILE A 535 27.77 49.80 -68.52
CA ILE A 535 28.48 50.78 -69.35
C ILE A 535 29.20 50.02 -70.45
N ASN A 536 28.84 50.30 -71.71
CA ASN A 536 29.33 49.58 -72.90
C ASN A 536 29.13 48.05 -72.84
N ALA A 537 28.29 47.56 -71.92
CA ALA A 537 27.96 46.14 -71.78
C ALA A 537 26.72 45.81 -72.61
N ASN A 538 26.81 44.80 -73.48
CA ASN A 538 25.69 44.38 -74.32
C ASN A 538 24.60 43.63 -73.55
N MET A 539 24.96 42.99 -72.43
CA MET A 539 24.01 42.25 -71.59
C MET A 539 24.52 42.15 -70.16
N VAL A 540 23.63 42.38 -69.18
CA VAL A 540 23.90 42.20 -67.74
C VAL A 540 22.79 41.34 -67.14
N GLN A 541 23.15 40.33 -66.35
CA GLN A 541 22.20 39.42 -65.71
C GLN A 541 22.43 39.33 -64.21
N VAL A 542 21.34 39.29 -63.43
CA VAL A 542 21.37 39.24 -61.96
C VAL A 542 20.38 38.19 -61.44
N LYS A 543 20.78 37.41 -60.44
CA LYS A 543 19.90 36.45 -59.75
C LYS A 543 20.20 36.34 -58.27
N GLU A 544 19.37 35.56 -57.57
CA GLU A 544 19.57 35.20 -56.18
C GLU A 544 19.82 36.42 -55.29
N VAL A 545 18.97 37.42 -55.46
CA VAL A 545 19.06 38.66 -54.69
C VAL A 545 18.35 38.46 -53.37
N TYR A 546 19.10 38.50 -52.28
CA TYR A 546 18.57 38.30 -50.92
C TYR A 546 19.05 39.43 -50.02
N ILE A 547 18.14 39.91 -49.18
CA ILE A 547 18.46 40.72 -48.02
C ILE A 547 18.20 39.84 -46.80
N SER A 548 19.20 39.64 -45.95
CA SER A 548 19.02 38.94 -44.68
C SER A 548 19.66 39.72 -43.53
N ASP A 549 19.08 39.57 -42.35
CA ASP A 549 19.66 40.18 -41.16
C ASP A 549 20.98 39.47 -40.82
N LEU A 550 22.01 40.26 -40.49
CA LEU A 550 23.22 39.76 -39.85
C LEU A 550 22.77 39.13 -38.54
N GLN A 551 22.62 37.80 -38.54
CA GLN A 551 22.44 37.06 -37.31
C GLN A 551 23.58 37.46 -36.38
N SER A 552 23.23 38.09 -35.26
CA SER A 552 24.08 38.08 -34.08
C SER A 552 24.34 36.61 -33.77
N PHE A 553 25.49 36.08 -34.19
CA PHE A 553 25.99 34.83 -33.66
C PHE A 553 26.36 35.09 -32.20
N ASN A 554 25.32 35.05 -31.37
CA ASN A 554 25.31 34.80 -29.94
C ASN A 554 24.04 33.97 -29.72
N ASP A 555 24.17 32.69 -30.07
CA ASP A 555 23.61 31.54 -29.36
C ASP A 555 24.54 30.35 -29.63
#